data_AF-A0A5B7CBW3-F1
#
_entry.id   AF-A0A5B7CBW3-F1
#
_cell.length_a   1.000
_cell.length_b   1.000
_cell.length_c   1.000
_cell.angle_alpha   90.00
_cell.angle_beta   90.00
_cell.angle_gamma   90.00
#
_symmetry.space_group_name_H-M   'P 1'
#
loop_
_entity.id
_entity.type
_entity.pdbx_description
1 polymer ?
#
loop_
_entity_poly.entity_id
_entity_poly.type
_entity_poly.pdbx_seq_one_letter_code
_entity_poly.pdbx_strand_id
1 'polypeptide(L)'
;MATVPSPSGIGAWIAHFTPTIRSTVRVRFSFCSSFRYTSVRMTSSTAEGGPIITDAGDIAGNSETSDDVLVQYVVLRRDLIATWPLGSVVTQGCHASVAAIWSHKDDPHTLGYCSPTNLDSMHKVTLEVKGEPQILNLSEKLTAGDIAHKLWIEQPENIPTCLATKPYPKSMVSSFFKKLKLCK
;
A
#
# COMPACT_ATOMS: atom_id res chain seq x y z
N MET A 1 26.44 -28.46 -65.06
CA MET A 1 26.69 -27.01 -65.28
C MET A 1 26.09 -26.64 -66.62
N ALA A 2 25.25 -25.63 -66.85
CA ALA A 2 24.39 -24.77 -66.07
C ALA A 2 23.41 -24.18 -67.12
N THR A 3 22.11 -24.13 -66.82
CA THR A 3 21.07 -23.66 -67.74
C THR A 3 20.76 -22.16 -67.51
N VAL A 4 20.63 -21.46 -68.63
CA VAL A 4 20.04 -20.15 -68.99
C VAL A 4 19.20 -19.38 -67.94
N PRO A 5 19.28 -18.03 -67.87
CA PRO A 5 18.46 -17.16 -67.00
C PRO A 5 17.23 -16.53 -67.70
N SER A 6 16.19 -16.14 -66.95
CA SER A 6 15.19 -15.07 -67.26
C SER A 6 14.14 -14.92 -66.11
N PRO A 7 13.21 -13.93 -66.09
CA PRO A 7 13.39 -12.61 -65.48
C PRO A 7 12.28 -12.22 -64.48
N SER A 8 12.44 -11.02 -63.91
CA SER A 8 11.49 -10.16 -63.18
C SER A 8 9.98 -10.40 -63.33
N GLY A 9 9.23 -10.29 -62.22
CA GLY A 9 7.77 -10.16 -62.25
C GLY A 9 7.17 -9.79 -60.89
N ILE A 10 6.64 -8.56 -60.81
CA ILE A 10 5.96 -7.93 -59.69
C ILE A 10 4.54 -8.53 -59.58
N GLY A 11 4.06 -8.80 -58.37
CA GLY A 11 2.69 -9.28 -58.17
C GLY A 11 2.23 -9.13 -56.72
N ALA A 12 1.52 -8.05 -56.44
CA ALA A 12 0.83 -7.80 -55.18
C ALA A 12 -0.29 -8.84 -54.96
N TRP A 13 -0.36 -9.42 -53.76
CA TRP A 13 -1.59 -10.02 -53.25
C TRP A 13 -1.83 -9.59 -51.81
N ILE A 14 -2.90 -8.80 -51.68
CA ILE A 14 -3.56 -8.41 -50.44
C ILE A 14 -4.13 -9.68 -49.80
N ALA A 15 -3.74 -9.98 -48.57
CA ALA A 15 -4.46 -10.90 -47.70
C ALA A 15 -4.82 -10.17 -46.41
N HIS A 16 -6.07 -9.71 -46.35
CA HIS A 16 -6.72 -9.30 -45.13
C HIS A 16 -6.86 -10.51 -44.21
N PHE A 17 -6.23 -10.46 -43.04
CA PHE A 17 -6.56 -11.33 -41.91
C PHE A 17 -6.66 -10.46 -40.65
N THR A 18 -7.89 -10.13 -40.28
CA THR A 18 -8.28 -9.81 -38.90
C THR A 18 -9.40 -10.79 -38.56
N PRO A 19 -9.36 -11.41 -37.37
CA PRO A 19 -9.94 -10.74 -36.21
C PRO A 19 -9.13 -10.96 -34.91
N THR A 20 -8.69 -9.88 -34.27
CA THR A 20 -8.31 -9.93 -32.84
C THR A 20 -9.58 -9.72 -32.03
N ILE A 21 -10.04 -10.77 -31.36
CA ILE A 21 -11.15 -10.73 -30.41
C ILE A 21 -10.76 -9.78 -29.26
N ARG A 22 -11.36 -8.59 -29.26
CA ARG A 22 -11.28 -7.61 -28.18
C ARG A 22 -12.32 -8.00 -27.13
N SER A 23 -11.93 -8.81 -26.16
CA SER A 23 -12.76 -9.05 -24.97
C SER A 23 -12.65 -7.83 -24.05
N THR A 24 -13.54 -6.86 -24.20
CA THR A 24 -13.83 -5.87 -23.16
C THR A 24 -14.90 -6.45 -22.23
N VAL A 25 -14.47 -7.16 -21.19
CA VAL A 25 -15.35 -7.45 -20.04
C VAL A 25 -15.55 -6.14 -19.30
N ARG A 26 -16.65 -5.45 -19.58
CA ARG A 26 -17.17 -4.38 -18.71
C ARG A 26 -17.89 -5.04 -17.54
N VAL A 27 -17.21 -5.18 -16.41
CA VAL A 27 -17.88 -5.51 -15.14
C VAL A 27 -18.65 -4.26 -14.70
N ARG A 28 -19.97 -4.27 -14.90
CA ARG A 28 -20.88 -3.29 -14.29
C ARG A 28 -21.01 -3.63 -12.81
N PHE A 29 -20.34 -2.89 -11.93
CA PHE A 29 -20.69 -2.87 -10.53
C PHE A 29 -21.98 -2.08 -10.36
N SER A 30 -23.06 -2.77 -10.03
CA SER A 30 -24.30 -2.16 -9.55
C SER A 30 -24.04 -1.66 -8.13
N PHE A 31 -23.79 -0.36 -7.96
CA PHE A 31 -23.68 0.25 -6.64
C PHE A 31 -25.08 0.71 -6.22
N CYS A 32 -25.81 -0.17 -5.53
CA CYS A 32 -26.99 0.22 -4.76
C CYS A 32 -26.63 0.12 -3.28
N SER A 33 -26.38 1.25 -2.64
CA SER A 33 -26.76 1.43 -1.23
C SER A 33 -26.88 2.91 -0.91
N SER A 34 -28.12 3.38 -0.75
CA SER A 34 -28.41 4.58 0.03
C SER A 34 -28.18 4.23 1.48
N PHE A 35 -27.04 4.61 2.06
CA PHE A 35 -26.88 4.64 3.52
C PHE A 35 -27.22 6.04 4.00
N ARG A 36 -28.40 6.16 4.62
CA ARG A 36 -28.82 7.36 5.34
C ARG A 36 -28.09 7.38 6.68
N TYR A 37 -27.28 8.42 6.90
CA TYR A 37 -26.63 8.67 8.18
C TYR A 37 -27.68 9.23 9.16
N THR A 38 -28.13 8.44 10.12
CA THR A 38 -28.92 8.94 11.26
C THR A 38 -27.97 9.49 12.31
N SER A 39 -27.99 10.83 12.46
CA SER A 39 -27.30 11.55 13.53
C SER A 39 -27.99 11.29 14.87
N VAL A 40 -27.28 10.64 15.80
CA VAL A 40 -27.74 10.50 17.20
C VAL A 40 -27.17 11.65 18.01
N ARG A 41 -28.07 12.47 18.55
CA ARG A 41 -27.78 13.65 19.39
C ARG A 41 -27.66 13.18 20.85
N MET A 42 -26.46 13.23 21.43
CA MET A 42 -26.25 12.96 22.85
C MET A 42 -26.55 14.22 23.68
N THR A 43 -27.27 14.05 24.79
CA THR A 43 -27.59 15.11 25.76
C THR A 43 -26.65 14.97 26.97
N SER A 44 -26.10 16.10 27.43
CA SER A 44 -25.20 16.21 28.56
C SER A 44 -25.98 16.35 29.87
N SER A 45 -25.73 15.47 30.85
CA SER A 45 -26.14 15.68 32.24
C SER A 45 -24.93 16.03 33.11
N THR A 46 -25.10 17.11 33.86
CA THR A 46 -24.20 17.69 34.86
C THR A 46 -24.35 16.97 36.19
N ALA A 47 -23.24 16.73 36.90
CA ALA A 47 -23.21 16.48 38.33
C ALA A 47 -21.91 17.05 38.93
N GLU A 48 -22.03 17.83 39.99
CA GLU A 48 -20.97 18.54 40.73
C GLU A 48 -20.44 17.75 41.95
N GLY A 49 -19.23 18.13 42.39
CA GLY A 49 -18.69 17.96 43.76
C GLY A 49 -17.69 16.79 43.93
N GLY A 50 -16.45 16.93 44.40
CA GLY A 50 -15.68 18.00 45.05
C GLY A 50 -14.18 17.56 45.15
N PRO A 51 -13.28 18.34 45.81
CA PRO A 51 -11.83 18.27 45.59
C PRO A 51 -11.07 17.41 46.62
N ILE A 52 -10.00 16.72 46.21
CA ILE A 52 -8.93 16.23 47.10
C ILE A 52 -7.57 16.45 46.44
N ILE A 53 -6.70 17.17 47.15
CA ILE A 53 -5.28 17.39 46.88
C ILE A 53 -4.49 16.26 47.53
N THR A 54 -3.52 15.67 46.83
CA THR A 54 -2.24 15.26 47.43
C THR A 54 -1.12 15.32 46.40
N ASP A 55 -0.07 16.05 46.79
CA ASP A 55 1.23 16.25 46.19
C ASP A 55 2.08 14.95 46.15
N ALA A 56 2.74 14.71 45.04
CA ALA A 56 3.93 13.87 44.95
C ALA A 56 4.69 14.26 43.68
N GLY A 57 5.85 14.92 43.87
CA GLY A 57 6.75 15.30 42.80
C GLY A 57 7.17 14.11 41.95
N ASP A 58 7.19 14.32 40.65
CA ASP A 58 7.79 13.37 39.72
C ASP A 58 8.61 14.08 38.66
N ILE A 59 9.69 13.39 38.31
CA ILE A 59 10.88 13.83 37.62
C ILE A 59 10.51 14.42 36.26
N ALA A 60 10.98 15.65 36.01
CA ALA A 60 10.94 16.30 34.70
C ALA A 60 11.85 15.55 33.72
N GLY A 61 11.43 14.35 33.31
CA GLY A 61 11.81 13.74 32.06
C GLY A 61 11.12 14.52 30.96
N ASN A 62 11.91 15.11 30.08
CA ASN A 62 11.46 15.81 28.88
C ASN A 62 10.59 14.86 28.02
N SER A 63 9.29 14.80 28.30
CA SER A 63 8.30 14.22 27.41
C SER A 63 8.15 15.19 26.26
N GLU A 64 8.99 15.04 25.25
CA GLU A 64 8.67 15.57 23.93
C GLU A 64 7.39 14.88 23.48
N THR A 65 6.25 15.53 23.76
CA THR A 65 4.96 15.24 23.14
C THR A 65 5.04 15.67 21.67
N SER A 66 5.94 15.05 20.90
CA SER A 66 5.73 14.96 19.46
C SER A 66 4.61 13.95 19.29
N ASP A 67 3.43 14.40 18.85
CA ASP A 67 2.37 13.48 18.45
C ASP A 67 2.98 12.39 17.56
N ASP A 68 2.91 11.13 18.00
CA ASP A 68 3.56 10.04 17.30
C ASP A 68 2.87 9.84 15.94
N VAL A 69 3.54 10.34 14.90
CA VAL A 69 2.98 10.43 13.55
C VAL A 69 2.58 9.06 13.05
N LEU A 70 1.34 8.93 12.58
CA LEU A 70 0.88 7.74 11.89
C LEU A 70 1.57 7.64 10.52
N VAL A 71 2.21 6.51 10.28
CA VAL A 71 2.97 6.22 9.07
C VAL A 71 2.54 4.90 8.46
N GLN A 72 2.51 4.87 7.13
CA GLN A 72 2.48 3.62 6.37
C GLN A 72 3.85 3.39 5.71
N TYR A 73 4.46 2.24 6.00
CA TYR A 73 5.66 1.81 5.29
C TYR A 73 5.26 1.03 4.05
N VAL A 74 5.89 1.35 2.92
CA VAL A 74 5.78 0.63 1.64
C VAL A 74 7.17 0.17 1.27
N VAL A 75 7.36 -1.12 1.00
CA VAL A 75 8.66 -1.72 0.71
C VAL A 75 8.63 -2.35 -0.67
N LEU A 76 9.50 -1.84 -1.55
CA LEU A 76 9.62 -2.27 -2.93
C LEU A 76 10.87 -3.13 -3.14
N ARG A 77 10.82 -3.98 -4.15
CA ARG A 77 11.91 -4.83 -4.59
C ARG A 77 12.82 -4.09 -5.60
N ARG A 78 14.10 -3.90 -5.26
CA ARG A 78 15.07 -3.18 -6.11
C ARG A 78 15.38 -3.92 -7.41
N ASP A 79 15.40 -5.24 -7.39
CA ASP A 79 15.54 -6.09 -8.58
C ASP A 79 14.38 -5.91 -9.57
N LEU A 80 13.15 -5.73 -9.08
CA LEU A 80 12.01 -5.39 -9.93
C LEU A 80 12.09 -3.95 -10.44
N ILE A 81 12.47 -2.98 -9.61
CA ILE A 81 12.69 -1.58 -10.06
C ILE A 81 13.69 -1.51 -11.21
N ALA A 82 14.73 -2.34 -11.18
CA ALA A 82 15.76 -2.36 -12.22
C ALA A 82 15.29 -2.98 -13.55
N THR A 83 14.23 -3.80 -13.54
CA THR A 83 13.83 -4.62 -14.69
C THR A 83 12.42 -4.33 -15.20
N TRP A 84 11.57 -3.71 -14.38
CA TRP A 84 10.17 -3.43 -14.70
C TRP A 84 9.97 -1.97 -15.09
N PRO A 85 8.94 -1.66 -15.90
CA PRO A 85 8.50 -0.29 -16.10
C PRO A 85 8.17 0.38 -14.76
N LEU A 86 8.60 1.63 -14.57
CA LEU A 86 8.35 2.39 -13.33
C LEU A 86 6.86 2.39 -12.94
N GLY A 87 5.97 2.59 -13.92
CA GLY A 87 4.52 2.58 -13.70
C GLY A 87 3.99 1.26 -13.13
N SER A 88 4.56 0.12 -13.56
CA SER A 88 4.20 -1.20 -13.00
C SER A 88 4.58 -1.28 -11.54
N VAL A 89 5.80 -0.87 -11.17
CA VAL A 89 6.26 -0.89 -9.78
C VAL A 89 5.43 0.04 -8.89
N VAL A 90 5.12 1.24 -9.37
CA VAL A 90 4.24 2.19 -8.66
C VAL A 90 2.88 1.55 -8.39
N THR A 91 2.32 0.86 -9.38
CA THR A 91 1.03 0.17 -9.26
C THR A 91 1.06 -0.93 -8.20
N GLN A 92 2.16 -1.69 -8.09
CA GLN A 92 2.35 -2.67 -7.02
C GLN A 92 2.33 -2.02 -5.62
N GLY A 93 3.00 -0.88 -5.47
CA GLY A 93 2.98 -0.09 -4.23
C GLY A 93 1.58 0.39 -3.86
N CYS A 94 0.81 0.88 -4.83
CA CYS A 94 -0.58 1.28 -4.64
C CYS A 94 -1.47 0.11 -4.22
N HIS A 95 -1.35 -1.04 -4.89
CA HIS A 95 -2.13 -2.23 -4.56
C HIS A 95 -1.85 -2.72 -3.14
N ALA A 96 -0.57 -2.86 -2.76
CA ALA A 96 -0.20 -3.27 -1.42
C ALA A 96 -0.75 -2.29 -0.36
N SER A 97 -0.59 -0.98 -0.59
CA SER A 97 -1.01 0.06 0.35
C SER A 97 -2.53 0.07 0.59
N VAL A 98 -3.30 0.04 -0.50
CA VAL A 98 -4.78 0.04 -0.43
C VAL A 98 -5.28 -1.25 0.21
N ALA A 99 -4.70 -2.40 -0.15
CA ALA A 99 -5.07 -3.67 0.46
C ALA A 99 -4.78 -3.71 1.97
N ALA A 100 -3.60 -3.23 2.40
CA ALA A 100 -3.26 -3.16 3.82
C ALA A 100 -4.22 -2.27 4.63
N ILE A 101 -4.59 -1.12 4.07
CA ILE A 101 -5.57 -0.20 4.67
C ILE A 101 -6.95 -0.86 4.73
N TRP A 102 -7.45 -1.39 3.61
CA TRP A 102 -8.80 -1.95 3.53
C TRP A 102 -8.99 -3.16 4.45
N SER A 103 -7.99 -4.04 4.53
CA SER A 103 -8.02 -5.19 5.45
C SER A 103 -8.08 -4.79 6.92
N HIS A 104 -7.69 -3.56 7.27
CA HIS A 104 -7.67 -3.03 8.64
C HIS A 104 -8.41 -1.71 8.77
N LYS A 105 -9.46 -1.50 7.96
CA LYS A 105 -10.18 -0.23 7.87
C LYS A 105 -10.85 0.21 9.19
N ASP A 106 -11.12 -0.75 10.08
CA ASP A 106 -11.76 -0.53 11.37
C ASP A 106 -10.76 -0.39 12.53
N ASP A 107 -9.45 -0.51 12.24
CA ASP A 107 -8.38 -0.30 13.24
C ASP A 107 -8.27 1.19 13.62
N PRO A 108 -8.10 1.54 14.91
CA PRO A 108 -8.04 2.94 15.34
C PRO A 108 -6.95 3.77 14.66
N HIS A 109 -5.79 3.18 14.36
CA HIS A 109 -4.71 3.88 13.67
C HIS A 109 -5.03 4.07 12.20
N THR A 110 -5.64 3.08 11.54
CA THR A 110 -6.11 3.25 10.15
C THR A 110 -7.20 4.31 10.05
N LEU A 111 -8.17 4.32 10.97
CA LEU A 111 -9.21 5.35 11.04
C LEU A 111 -8.63 6.74 11.27
N GLY A 112 -7.67 6.87 12.19
CA GLY A 112 -6.97 8.13 12.44
C GLY A 112 -6.19 8.60 11.21
N TYR A 113 -5.51 7.69 10.52
CA TYR A 113 -4.73 7.99 9.31
C TYR A 113 -5.61 8.41 8.12
N CYS A 114 -6.80 7.81 7.99
CA CYS A 114 -7.77 8.14 6.94
C CYS A 114 -8.85 9.15 7.37
N SER A 115 -8.68 9.80 8.52
CA SER A 115 -9.64 10.78 9.03
C SER A 115 -9.68 12.05 8.17
N PRO A 116 -10.78 12.84 8.17
CA PRO A 116 -10.86 14.08 7.40
C PRO A 116 -9.74 15.08 7.70
N THR A 117 -9.23 15.10 8.94
CA THR A 117 -8.14 16.00 9.35
C THR A 117 -6.77 15.55 8.87
N ASN A 118 -6.57 14.24 8.63
CA ASN A 118 -5.27 13.66 8.26
C ASN A 118 -5.18 13.23 6.79
N LEU A 119 -6.29 13.28 6.05
CA LEU A 119 -6.36 12.74 4.69
C LEU A 119 -5.35 13.42 3.74
N ASP A 120 -5.19 14.74 3.86
CA ASP A 120 -4.24 15.53 3.06
C ASP A 120 -2.81 15.55 3.64
N SER A 121 -2.60 14.98 4.83
CA SER A 121 -1.31 14.94 5.54
C SER A 121 -0.81 13.52 5.83
N MET A 122 -1.37 12.51 5.16
CA MET A 122 -0.96 11.11 5.28
C MET A 122 0.54 10.92 5.04
N HIS A 123 1.25 10.35 6.02
CA HIS A 123 2.67 10.07 5.89
C HIS A 123 2.95 8.65 5.36
N LYS A 124 3.67 8.56 4.25
CA LYS A 124 4.14 7.28 3.68
C LYS A 124 5.65 7.29 3.54
N VAL A 125 6.28 6.17 3.90
CA VAL A 125 7.72 5.98 3.74
C VAL A 125 7.96 4.80 2.79
N THR A 126 8.53 5.10 1.63
CA THR A 126 8.88 4.09 0.63
C THR A 126 10.32 3.64 0.79
N LEU A 127 10.51 2.36 1.10
CA LEU A 127 11.80 1.73 1.31
C LEU A 127 12.05 0.65 0.24
N GLU A 128 13.29 0.20 0.15
CA GLU A 128 13.68 -0.87 -0.76
C GLU A 128 14.40 -2.03 -0.07
N VAL A 129 14.19 -3.21 -0.63
CA VAL A 129 14.97 -4.42 -0.36
C VAL A 129 15.62 -4.92 -1.65
N LYS A 130 16.69 -5.69 -1.54
CA LYS A 130 17.45 -6.13 -2.73
C LYS A 130 16.66 -7.06 -3.65
N GLY A 131 15.77 -7.88 -3.10
CA GLY A 131 14.96 -8.82 -3.87
C GLY A 131 14.10 -9.72 -3.00
N GLU A 132 13.58 -10.77 -3.60
CA GLU A 132 12.58 -11.67 -3.02
C GLU A 132 12.93 -12.23 -1.63
N PRO A 133 14.14 -12.77 -1.39
CA PRO A 133 14.42 -13.36 -0.08
C PRO A 133 14.30 -12.33 1.05
N GLN A 134 14.66 -11.07 0.78
CA GLN A 134 14.60 -10.02 1.80
C GLN A 134 13.17 -9.55 2.08
N ILE A 135 12.30 -9.50 1.07
CA ILE A 135 10.90 -9.09 1.29
C ILE A 135 10.13 -10.17 2.07
N LEU A 136 10.41 -11.45 1.81
CA LEU A 136 9.84 -12.57 2.56
C LEU A 136 10.32 -12.58 4.02
N ASN A 137 11.63 -12.47 4.24
CA ASN A 137 12.20 -12.35 5.59
C ASN A 137 11.63 -11.14 6.37
N LEU A 138 11.35 -10.03 5.67
CA LEU A 138 10.71 -8.87 6.29
C LEU A 138 9.26 -9.20 6.69
N SER A 139 8.50 -9.83 5.81
CA SER A 139 7.13 -10.27 6.09
C SER A 139 7.07 -11.19 7.31
N GLU A 140 7.96 -12.18 7.39
CA GLU A 140 8.05 -13.09 8.54
C GLU A 140 8.38 -12.34 9.84
N LYS A 141 9.33 -11.39 9.82
CA LYS A 141 9.67 -10.57 10.98
C LYS A 141 8.50 -9.71 11.45
N LEU A 142 7.76 -9.12 10.52
CA LEU A 142 6.59 -8.32 10.83
C LEU A 142 5.48 -9.20 11.43
N THR A 143 5.24 -10.39 10.87
CA THR A 143 4.30 -11.37 11.43
C THR A 143 4.71 -11.78 12.86
N ALA A 144 5.99 -12.09 13.08
CA ALA A 144 6.50 -12.45 14.41
C ALA A 144 6.40 -11.30 15.42
N GLY A 145 6.43 -10.06 14.95
CA GLY A 145 6.25 -8.85 15.76
C GLY A 145 4.80 -8.36 15.87
N ASP A 146 3.82 -9.14 15.40
CA ASP A 146 2.40 -8.78 15.33
C ASP A 146 2.12 -7.45 14.61
N ILE A 147 2.92 -7.16 13.58
CA ILE A 147 2.77 -6.00 12.71
C ILE A 147 1.97 -6.39 11.48
N ALA A 148 0.70 -5.99 11.47
CA ALA A 148 -0.22 -6.19 10.37
C ALA A 148 0.28 -5.51 9.09
N HIS A 149 0.40 -6.31 8.03
CA HIS A 149 0.90 -5.89 6.74
C HIS A 149 0.29 -6.72 5.61
N LYS A 150 0.39 -6.19 4.39
CA LYS A 150 0.06 -6.89 3.16
C LYS A 150 1.35 -7.16 2.40
N LEU A 151 1.65 -8.45 2.18
CA LEU A 151 2.54 -8.87 1.10
C LEU A 151 1.70 -8.99 -0.18
N TRP A 152 2.01 -8.17 -1.19
CA TRP A 152 1.35 -8.21 -2.49
C TRP A 152 2.04 -9.22 -3.39
N ILE A 153 1.23 -10.14 -3.93
CA ILE A 153 1.66 -11.21 -4.81
C ILE A 153 1.08 -10.95 -6.19
N GLU A 154 1.93 -10.70 -7.17
CA GLU A 154 1.51 -10.44 -8.55
C GLU A 154 1.13 -11.75 -9.24
N GLN A 155 0.05 -11.71 -10.03
CA GLN A 155 -0.46 -12.82 -10.83
C GLN A 155 -0.25 -12.54 -12.32
N PRO A 156 -0.12 -13.58 -13.17
CA PRO A 156 -0.20 -15.01 -12.86
C PRO A 156 1.09 -15.67 -12.34
N GLU A 157 2.21 -14.94 -12.30
CA GLU A 157 3.53 -15.51 -11.96
C GLU A 157 3.68 -15.86 -10.48
N ASN A 158 2.76 -15.39 -9.63
CA ASN A 158 2.69 -15.64 -8.20
C ASN A 158 3.96 -15.20 -7.43
N ILE A 159 4.49 -14.02 -7.77
CA ILE A 159 5.73 -13.49 -7.17
C ILE A 159 5.42 -12.36 -6.16
N PRO A 160 6.10 -12.30 -5.00
CA PRO A 160 5.97 -11.21 -4.06
C PRO A 160 6.66 -9.95 -4.59
N THR A 161 5.91 -8.88 -4.87
CA THR A 161 6.46 -7.68 -5.52
C THR A 161 6.63 -6.50 -4.56
N CYS A 162 5.72 -6.36 -3.59
CA CYS A 162 5.66 -5.21 -2.69
C CYS A 162 5.10 -5.64 -1.33
N LEU A 163 5.48 -4.93 -0.28
CA LEU A 163 4.90 -5.06 1.06
C LEU A 163 4.42 -3.69 1.53
N ALA A 164 3.27 -3.62 2.17
CA ALA A 164 2.83 -2.40 2.86
C ALA A 164 2.27 -2.73 4.23
N THR A 165 2.61 -1.94 5.26
CA THR A 165 1.95 -2.06 6.56
C THR A 165 0.55 -1.45 6.51
N LYS A 166 -0.32 -1.79 7.47
CA LYS A 166 -1.38 -0.83 7.81
C LYS A 166 -0.74 0.44 8.42
N PRO A 167 -1.47 1.55 8.54
CA PRO A 167 -0.97 2.70 9.30
C PRO A 167 -0.67 2.33 10.75
N TYR A 168 0.45 2.83 11.26
CA TYR A 168 0.89 2.64 12.65
C TYR A 168 1.53 3.92 13.20
N PRO A 169 1.51 4.13 14.52
CA PRO A 169 2.38 5.10 15.17
C PRO A 169 3.85 4.76 14.85
N LYS A 170 4.64 5.74 14.42
CA LYS A 170 6.00 5.52 13.94
C LYS A 170 6.90 4.90 15.01
N SER A 171 6.70 5.25 16.28
CA SER A 171 7.47 4.67 17.39
C SER A 171 7.32 3.14 17.48
N MET A 172 6.14 2.61 17.15
CA MET A 172 5.81 1.18 17.25
C MET A 172 6.50 0.34 16.18
N VAL A 173 6.60 0.85 14.95
CA VAL A 173 7.03 0.06 13.79
C VAL A 173 8.41 0.42 13.26
N SER A 174 8.94 1.61 13.57
CA SER A 174 10.17 2.10 12.94
C SER A 174 11.37 1.17 13.10
N SER A 175 11.50 0.47 14.24
CA SER A 175 12.59 -0.45 14.56
C SER A 175 12.76 -1.58 13.52
N PHE A 176 11.68 -2.08 12.94
CA PHE A 176 11.69 -3.13 11.91
C PHE A 176 12.30 -2.65 10.58
N PHE A 177 12.24 -1.35 10.32
CA PHE A 177 12.60 -0.75 9.03
C PHE A 177 13.93 0.01 9.05
N LYS A 178 14.55 0.26 10.22
CA LYS A 178 15.78 1.07 10.38
C LYS A 178 16.96 0.65 9.49
N LYS A 179 17.04 -0.64 9.13
CA LYS A 179 18.14 -1.20 8.31
C LYS A 179 17.88 -1.14 6.80
N LEU A 180 16.66 -0.79 6.39
CA LEU A 180 16.31 -0.68 4.99
C LEU A 180 16.65 0.71 4.45
N LYS A 181 16.89 0.80 3.15
CA LYS A 181 17.22 2.06 2.48
C LYS A 181 15.95 2.71 1.96
N LEU A 182 15.96 4.05 1.91
CA LEU A 182 14.94 4.78 1.18
C LEU A 182 14.99 4.39 -0.30
N CYS A 183 13.84 4.08 -0.89
CA CYS A 183 13.73 3.77 -2.31
C CYS A 183 13.98 5.05 -3.12
N LYS A 184 14.95 5.02 -4.04
CA LYS A 184 15.33 6.16 -4.90
C LYS A 184 15.15 5.85 -6.38
#